data_AF-A0A2V8X1N6-F1
#
_entry.id   AF-A0A2V8X1N6-F1
#
_cell.length_a   1.000
_cell.length_b   1.000
_cell.length_c   1.000
_cell.angle_alpha   90.00
_cell.angle_beta   90.00
_cell.angle_gamma   90.00
#
_symmetry.space_group_name_H-M   'P 1'
#
loop_
_entity.id
_entity.type
_entity.pdbx_description
1 polymer ?
#
loop_
_entity_poly.entity_id
_entity_poly.type
_entity_poly.pdbx_seq_one_letter_code
_entity_poly.pdbx_strand_id
1 'polypeptide(L)'
;MAVERQSETPAAAAAVNVSAKTAAKWVRRYRELGREGLGDRSSRPQRSPRRTGADRVAQVEALRRERWTGLRIALTTGLSPGRAAGIAFRPPARTRPGSR
;
A
#
# COMPACT_ATOMS: atom_id res chain seq x y z
N MET A 1 -32.12 -19.37 12.28
CA MET A 1 -31.23 -20.37 11.65
C MET A 1 -31.14 -20.10 10.16
N ALA A 2 -30.04 -19.53 9.69
CA ALA A 2 -29.70 -19.50 8.27
C ALA A 2 -28.18 -19.67 8.19
N VAL A 3 -27.77 -20.94 8.13
CA VAL A 3 -26.38 -21.35 7.98
C VAL A 3 -25.92 -20.85 6.62
N GLU A 4 -25.02 -19.86 6.63
CA GLU A 4 -24.34 -19.35 5.43
C GLU A 4 -23.75 -20.53 4.65
N ARG A 5 -24.15 -20.65 3.37
CA ARG A 5 -23.52 -21.61 2.44
C ARG A 5 -22.10 -21.14 2.09
N GLN A 6 -21.16 -21.38 2.99
CA GLN A 6 -19.71 -21.32 2.74
C GLN A 6 -19.20 -22.71 2.33
N SER A 7 -19.59 -23.18 1.15
CA SER A 7 -19.14 -24.49 0.64
C SER A 7 -18.89 -24.33 -0.85
N GLU A 8 -17.68 -23.94 -1.25
CA GLU A 8 -16.78 -24.80 -2.05
C GLU A 8 -15.29 -24.37 -1.99
N THR A 9 -14.87 -23.62 -0.97
CA THR A 9 -13.48 -23.13 -0.88
C THR A 9 -12.42 -24.05 -0.22
N PRO A 10 -12.72 -25.07 0.61
CA PRO A 10 -11.66 -25.75 1.36
C PRO A 10 -10.76 -26.64 0.50
N ALA A 11 -11.31 -27.35 -0.50
CA ALA A 11 -10.54 -28.23 -1.37
C ALA A 11 -9.57 -27.44 -2.28
N ALA A 12 -10.04 -26.33 -2.88
CA ALA A 12 -9.20 -25.45 -3.67
C ALA A 12 -8.13 -24.74 -2.81
N ALA A 13 -8.45 -24.36 -1.57
CA ALA A 13 -7.50 -23.73 -0.65
C ALA A 13 -6.38 -24.69 -0.20
N ALA A 14 -6.69 -25.97 0.02
CA ALA A 14 -5.71 -27.01 0.32
C ALA A 14 -4.75 -27.26 -0.86
N ALA A 15 -5.26 -27.27 -2.09
CA ALA A 15 -4.45 -27.44 -3.30
C ALA A 15 -3.43 -26.32 -3.53
N VAL A 16 -3.70 -25.10 -3.05
CA VAL A 16 -2.79 -23.94 -3.12
C VAL A 16 -2.13 -23.58 -1.78
N ASN A 17 -2.23 -24.46 -0.78
CA ASN A 17 -1.61 -24.33 0.55
C ASN A 17 -1.90 -22.98 1.25
N VAL A 18 -3.14 -22.48 1.15
CA VAL A 18 -3.59 -21.25 1.82
C VAL A 18 -4.73 -21.54 2.78
N SER A 19 -4.85 -20.74 3.83
CA SER A 19 -5.98 -20.87 4.76
C SER A 19 -7.31 -20.52 4.07
N ALA A 20 -8.41 -21.13 4.55
CA ALA A 20 -9.76 -20.84 4.05
C ALA A 20 -10.11 -19.34 4.12
N LYS A 21 -9.62 -18.63 5.13
CA LYS A 21 -9.78 -17.17 5.28
C LYS A 21 -9.08 -16.39 4.15
N THR A 22 -7.89 -16.83 3.74
CA THR A 22 -7.15 -16.22 2.62
C THR A 22 -7.86 -16.50 1.29
N ALA A 23 -8.33 -17.73 1.07
CA ALA A 23 -9.11 -18.09 -0.10
C ALA A 23 -10.42 -17.29 -0.21
N ALA A 24 -11.17 -17.16 0.90
CA ALA A 24 -12.40 -16.35 0.94
C ALA A 24 -12.15 -14.87 0.61
N LYS A 25 -11.03 -14.30 1.09
CA LYS A 25 -10.61 -12.92 0.74
C LYS A 25 -10.35 -12.77 -0.75
N TRP A 26 -9.71 -13.76 -1.38
CA TRP A 26 -9.41 -13.74 -2.82
C TRP A 26 -10.69 -13.89 -3.64
N VAL A 27 -11.58 -14.81 -3.28
CA VAL A 27 -12.88 -15.00 -3.93
C VAL A 27 -13.73 -13.73 -3.85
N ARG A 28 -13.84 -13.12 -2.66
CA ARG A 28 -14.57 -11.85 -2.50
C ARG A 28 -14.01 -10.77 -3.43
N ARG A 29 -12.68 -10.63 -3.47
CA ARG A 29 -12.03 -9.63 -4.29
C ARG A 29 -12.18 -9.90 -5.79
N TYR A 30 -12.17 -11.15 -6.21
CA TYR A 30 -12.43 -11.54 -7.59
C TYR A 30 -13.86 -11.21 -8.00
N ARG A 31 -14.85 -11.41 -7.13
CA ARG A 31 -16.24 -11.04 -7.38
C ARG A 31 -16.43 -9.53 -7.51
N GLU A 32 -15.73 -8.74 -6.71
CA GLU A 32 -15.85 -7.27 -6.71
C GLU A 32 -15.08 -6.59 -7.86
N LEU A 33 -13.89 -7.10 -8.20
CA LEU A 33 -12.91 -6.39 -9.04
C LEU A 33 -12.39 -7.24 -10.21
N GLY A 34 -13.01 -8.40 -10.44
CA GLY A 34 -12.61 -9.34 -11.48
C GLY A 34 -11.15 -9.80 -11.34
N ARG A 35 -10.53 -10.11 -12.48
CA ARG A 35 -9.13 -10.55 -12.54
C ARG A 35 -8.15 -9.49 -12.02
N GLU A 36 -8.48 -8.21 -12.16
CA GLU A 36 -7.67 -7.10 -11.64
C GLU A 36 -7.57 -7.09 -10.11
N GLY A 37 -8.55 -7.72 -9.45
CA GLY A 37 -8.57 -7.97 -8.01
C GLY A 37 -7.39 -8.80 -7.51
N LEU A 38 -6.98 -9.81 -8.27
CA LEU A 38 -5.97 -10.80 -7.84
C LEU A 38 -4.52 -10.33 -7.98
N GLY A 39 -4.28 -9.21 -8.67
CA GLY A 39 -2.93 -8.65 -8.77
C GLY A 39 -2.35 -8.26 -7.41
N ASP A 40 -1.02 -8.23 -7.32
CA ASP A 40 -0.34 -7.79 -6.11
C ASP A 40 -0.78 -6.37 -5.74
N ARG A 41 -1.15 -6.21 -4.47
CA ARG A 41 -1.53 -4.91 -3.90
C ARG A 41 -0.54 -4.58 -2.84
N SER A 42 -0.11 -3.33 -2.84
CA SER A 42 0.69 -2.82 -1.74
C SER A 42 -0.05 -3.11 -0.42
N SER A 43 0.62 -3.84 0.48
CA SER A 43 0.15 -4.06 1.86
C SER A 43 0.14 -2.77 2.69
N ARG A 44 0.55 -1.64 2.10
CA ARG A 44 0.56 -0.34 2.77
C ARG A 44 -0.88 0.13 3.04
N PRO A 45 -1.17 0.64 4.25
CA PRO A 45 -2.49 1.16 4.57
C PRO A 45 -2.81 2.37 3.67
N GLN A 46 -4.04 2.42 3.16
CA GLN A 46 -4.52 3.53 2.32
C GLN A 46 -4.62 4.84 3.11
N ARG A 47 -4.95 4.76 4.40
CA ARG A 47 -5.04 5.90 5.32
C ARG A 47 -4.10 5.69 6.50
N SER A 48 -3.21 6.65 6.72
CA SER A 48 -2.37 6.73 7.92
C SER A 48 -2.62 8.09 8.58
N PRO A 49 -3.17 8.15 9.81
CA PRO A 49 -3.42 9.41 10.51
C PRO A 49 -2.13 10.21 10.77
N ARG A 50 -0.99 9.52 10.91
CA ARG A 50 0.34 10.13 11.10
C ARG A 50 1.06 10.37 9.77
N ARG A 51 0.34 10.35 8.64
CA ARG A 51 0.92 10.62 7.33
C ARG A 51 1.39 12.07 7.31
N THR A 52 2.67 12.27 7.03
CA THR A 52 3.25 13.58 6.82
C THR A 52 2.41 14.36 5.80
N GLY A 53 2.08 15.61 6.11
CA GLY A 53 1.34 16.49 5.20
C GLY A 53 2.02 16.64 3.85
N ALA A 54 1.23 16.83 2.79
CA ALA A 54 1.72 16.93 1.42
C ALA A 54 2.77 18.05 1.26
N ASP A 55 2.59 19.17 1.94
CA ASP A 55 3.51 20.31 1.89
C ASP A 55 4.91 19.96 2.39
N ARG A 56 4.99 19.24 3.52
CA ARG A 56 6.28 18.77 4.07
C ARG A 56 6.94 17.73 3.17
N VAL A 57 6.16 16.91 2.49
CA VAL A 57 6.67 15.97 1.48
C VAL A 57 7.27 16.73 0.30
N ALA A 58 6.53 17.69 -0.25
CA ALA A 58 6.99 18.53 -1.36
C ALA A 58 8.25 19.33 -1.00
N GLN A 59 8.34 19.84 0.23
CA GLN A 59 9.53 20.53 0.73
C GLN A 59 10.75 19.59 0.80
N VAL A 60 10.60 18.37 1.32
CA VAL A 60 11.68 17.36 1.34
C VAL A 60 12.13 17.01 -0.08
N GLU A 61 11.19 16.82 -1.01
CA GLU A 61 11.48 16.52 -2.43
C GLU A 61 12.21 17.67 -3.12
N ALA A 62 11.81 18.92 -2.89
CA ALA A 62 12.49 20.10 -3.41
C ALA A 62 13.95 20.18 -2.93
N LEU A 63 14.17 20.09 -1.62
CA LEU A 63 15.51 20.13 -1.04
C LEU A 63 16.39 18.96 -1.50
N ARG A 64 15.80 17.80 -1.79
CA ARG A 64 16.53 16.67 -2.38
C ARG A 64 16.94 16.91 -3.82
N ARG A 65 16.12 17.58 -4.63
CA ARG A 65 16.50 17.99 -5.99
C ARG A 65 17.67 18.98 -5.98
N GLU A 66 17.76 19.80 -4.95
CA GLU A 66 18.89 20.70 -4.70
C GLU A 66 20.15 19.98 -4.15
N ARG A 67 20.14 18.66 -4.02
CA ARG A 67 21.25 17.83 -3.52
C ARG A 67 21.67 18.11 -2.07
N TRP A 68 20.78 18.64 -1.24
CA TRP A 68 21.05 18.84 0.19
C TRP A 68 21.25 17.50 0.92
N THR A 69 22.07 17.49 1.98
CA THR A 69 22.30 16.31 2.82
C THR A 69 21.06 15.95 3.64
N GLY A 70 20.89 14.66 3.97
CA GLY A 70 19.69 14.20 4.68
C GLY A 70 19.50 14.84 6.05
N LEU A 71 20.60 15.07 6.77
CA LEU A 71 20.59 15.76 8.05
C LEU A 71 20.14 17.22 7.90
N ARG A 72 20.67 17.94 6.90
CA ARG A 72 20.31 19.33 6.65
C ARG A 72 18.82 19.48 6.28
N ILE A 73 18.29 18.54 5.51
CA ILE A 73 16.86 18.50 5.16
C ILE A 73 16.01 18.25 6.40
N ALA A 74 16.39 17.29 7.25
CA ALA A 74 15.68 16.97 8.49
C ALA A 74 15.55 18.20 9.41
N LEU A 75 16.67 18.91 9.62
CA LEU A 75 16.71 20.14 10.41
C LEU A 75 15.82 21.24 9.83
N THR A 76 15.92 21.47 8.51
CA THR A 76 15.14 22.54 7.83
C THR A 76 13.64 22.24 7.83
N THR A 77 13.27 20.98 7.71
CA THR A 77 11.87 20.54 7.64
C THR A 77 11.27 20.19 9.00
N GLY A 78 12.04 20.28 10.10
CA GLY A 78 11.61 19.86 11.44
C GLY A 78 11.20 18.39 11.53
N LEU A 79 11.62 17.56 10.57
CA LEU A 79 11.35 16.12 10.54
C LEU A 79 12.52 15.36 11.16
N SER A 80 12.26 14.17 11.70
CA SER A 80 13.37 13.28 12.08
C SER A 80 14.14 12.82 10.84
N PRO A 81 15.45 12.52 10.94
CA PRO A 81 16.26 12.07 9.81
C PRO A 81 15.66 10.85 9.09
N GLY A 82 15.15 9.87 9.85
CA GLY A 82 14.49 8.69 9.27
C GLY A 82 13.20 9.04 8.51
N ARG A 83 12.44 10.04 8.96
CA ARG A 83 11.21 10.48 8.28
C ARG A 83 11.53 11.25 7.00
N ALA A 84 12.52 12.14 7.02
CA ALA A 84 12.99 12.84 5.82
C ALA A 84 13.58 11.85 4.79
N ALA A 85 14.37 10.87 5.24
CA ALA A 85 14.92 9.82 4.38
C ALA A 85 13.83 8.92 3.77
N GLY A 86 12.86 8.50 4.57
CA GLY A 86 11.73 7.68 4.10
C GLY A 86 10.86 8.38 3.06
N ILE A 87 10.71 9.71 3.15
CA ILE A 87 10.04 10.51 2.13
C ILE A 87 10.90 10.62 0.87
N ALA A 88 12.19 10.92 1.01
CA ALA A 88 13.12 11.03 -0.11
C ALA A 88 13.26 9.73 -0.93
N PHE A 89 13.17 8.57 -0.27
CA PHE A 89 13.24 7.25 -0.91
C PHE A 89 11.88 6.75 -1.41
N ARG A 90 10.78 7.46 -1.13
CA ARG A 90 9.45 7.01 -1.55
C ARG A 90 9.34 7.14 -3.07
N PRO A 91 9.15 6.03 -3.81
CA PRO A 91 8.86 6.13 -5.23
C PRO A 91 7.53 6.87 -5.42
N PRO A 92 7.36 7.65 -6.51
CA PRO A 92 6.09 8.29 -6.82
C PRO A 92 4.99 7.22 -6.78
N ALA A 93 3.79 7.60 -6.31
CA ALA A 93 2.67 6.69 -6.31
C ALA A 93 2.52 6.16 -7.74
N ARG A 94 2.65 4.85 -7.94
CA ARG A 94 2.37 4.23 -9.23
C ARG A 94 0.89 4.48 -9.53
N THR A 95 0.60 5.54 -10.26
CA THR A 95 -0.69 5.72 -10.91
C THR A 95 -0.84 4.56 -11.86
N ARG A 96 -1.72 3.60 -11.55
CA ARG A 96 -2.07 2.54 -12.50
C ARG A 96 -2.66 3.25 -13.73
N PRO A 97 -2.09 3.10 -14.94
CA PRO A 97 -2.77 3.53 -16.15
C PRO A 97 -4.09 2.74 -16.26
N GLY A 98 -5.11 3.41 -16.77
CA GLY A 98 -6.53 3.10 -16.60
C GLY A 98 -6.93 1.63 -16.69
N SER A 99 -7.76 1.21 -15.74
CA SER A 99 -8.75 0.15 -15.97
C SER A 99 -9.68 0.64 -17.09
N ARG A 100 -9.52 0.05 -18.27
CA ARG A 100 -10.39 0.26 -19.44
C ARG A 100 -11.18 -1.01 -19.68
#